data_AF-A0A1T1D074-F1
#
_entry.id   AF-A0A1T1D074-F1
#
_cell.length_a   1.000
_cell.length_b   1.000
_cell.length_c   1.000
_cell.angle_alpha   90.00
_cell.angle_beta   90.00
_cell.angle_gamma   90.00
#
_symmetry.space_group_name_H-M   'P 1'
#
loop_
_entity.id
_entity.type
_entity.pdbx_description
1 polymer ?
#
loop_
_entity_poly.entity_id
_entity_poly.type
_entity_poly.pdbx_seq_one_letter_code
_entity_poly.pdbx_strand_id
1 'polypeptide(L)'
;MLGGFMAGLGCGKLWFPAPSQLKVSLKQFLLHSPWRWLLPPLLLVLAFWGGQQVLSPEARNRFSRPGDLVLLGIDPIGANADVVIAVGLQRGQIQITQIPRDTFTHSETLGSWKIGELYGLAGAEAVQEQVVALVGADFPYLVVVHEGVVATLVDALGGLTVTVPTRMVYSDRNQGLRIDLEPGRQRLNGQQVEHFIRWRGFDGDIGRLERRQEMINALDDVFENPGIWARLPMLKQVLEDEVRAGRLVTNLDLQALPAIARGFASGGAAIETLPGREGFYRGSSYWFAEQGAFPPEPAEPEPVASPRQDTLPPGPATPPRQDTFPSGIASPPAIPPPPVGQSDDQTGEP
;
A
#
# COMPACT_ATOMS: atom_id res chain seq x y z
N MET A 1 -37.82 -68.30 10.57
CA MET A 1 -38.65 -67.82 11.70
C MET A 1 -37.73 -67.22 12.73
N LEU A 2 -37.98 -65.96 13.10
CA LEU A 2 -37.52 -65.18 14.27
C LEU A 2 -36.04 -65.31 14.68
N GLY A 3 -35.22 -64.26 14.71
CA GLY A 3 -35.48 -62.95 15.32
C GLY A 3 -34.96 -62.97 16.76
N GLY A 4 -33.92 -62.20 17.08
CA GLY A 4 -33.36 -62.14 18.43
C GLY A 4 -32.25 -61.10 18.59
N PHE A 5 -32.66 -59.86 18.87
CA PHE A 5 -31.84 -58.76 19.39
C PHE A 5 -31.44 -59.05 20.84
N MET A 6 -30.19 -58.79 21.25
CA MET A 6 -29.84 -58.34 22.61
C MET A 6 -28.45 -57.69 22.60
N ALA A 7 -28.41 -56.48 23.14
CA ALA A 7 -27.22 -55.68 23.39
C ALA A 7 -26.55 -56.09 24.72
N GLY A 8 -25.26 -55.79 24.89
CA GLY A 8 -24.65 -55.72 26.23
C GLY A 8 -23.16 -55.99 26.35
N LEU A 9 -22.36 -54.94 26.18
CA LEU A 9 -21.17 -54.55 26.96
C LEU A 9 -20.05 -55.59 27.24
N GLY A 10 -18.86 -55.32 26.68
CA GLY A 10 -17.59 -55.87 27.13
C GLY A 10 -16.41 -55.01 26.65
N CYS A 11 -15.83 -54.24 27.56
CA CYS A 11 -14.73 -53.30 27.36
C CYS A 11 -13.44 -54.02 26.89
N GLY A 12 -12.81 -53.52 25.83
CA GLY A 12 -11.48 -53.95 25.39
C GLY A 12 -10.78 -52.79 24.69
N LYS A 13 -10.21 -51.88 25.48
CA LYS A 13 -9.30 -50.82 25.02
C LYS A 13 -8.16 -51.44 24.20
N LEU A 14 -8.23 -51.36 22.87
CA LEU A 14 -7.04 -51.53 22.03
C LEU A 14 -6.22 -50.25 22.13
N TRP A 15 -5.30 -50.29 23.07
CA TRP A 15 -4.21 -49.35 23.28
C TRP A 15 -3.29 -49.41 22.06
N PHE A 16 -3.36 -48.39 21.20
CA PHE A 16 -2.28 -48.12 20.25
C PHE A 16 -1.18 -47.37 21.02
N PRO A 17 0.07 -47.87 21.05
CA PRO A 17 1.17 -47.12 21.62
C PRO A 17 1.43 -45.87 20.78
N ALA A 18 1.66 -44.74 21.45
CA ALA A 18 2.16 -43.52 20.84
C ALA A 18 3.46 -43.83 20.09
N PRO A 19 3.61 -43.45 18.80
CA PRO A 19 4.90 -43.55 18.13
C PRO A 19 5.79 -42.38 18.58
N SER A 20 6.34 -42.50 19.78
CA SER A 20 7.61 -41.86 20.08
C SER A 20 8.68 -42.47 19.17
N GLN A 21 9.39 -41.61 18.43
CA GLN A 21 10.63 -41.92 17.71
C GLN A 21 10.50 -42.66 16.36
N LEU A 22 9.73 -42.13 15.42
CA LEU A 22 10.10 -42.23 13.99
C LEU A 22 10.91 -41.00 13.61
N LYS A 23 12.17 -40.92 14.08
CA LYS A 23 13.18 -40.07 13.44
C LYS A 23 13.61 -40.75 12.14
N VAL A 24 12.72 -40.85 11.17
CA VAL A 24 13.13 -41.12 9.80
C VAL A 24 13.79 -39.84 9.34
N SER A 25 15.12 -39.81 9.36
CA SER A 25 15.89 -38.73 8.76
C SER A 25 15.40 -38.60 7.32
N LEU A 26 14.82 -37.44 6.98
CA LEU A 26 14.32 -37.13 5.64
C LEU A 26 15.39 -37.44 4.58
N LYS A 27 16.66 -37.21 4.94
CA LYS A 27 17.85 -37.60 4.17
C LYS A 27 17.90 -39.09 3.83
N GLN A 28 17.60 -39.96 4.80
CA GLN A 28 17.71 -41.42 4.66
C GLN A 28 16.56 -42.00 3.82
N PHE A 29 15.36 -41.44 3.93
CA PHE A 29 14.20 -41.74 3.08
C PHE A 29 14.43 -41.31 1.62
N LEU A 30 14.98 -40.11 1.41
CA LEU A 30 15.32 -39.59 0.08
C LEU A 30 16.44 -40.39 -0.61
N LEU A 31 17.39 -40.96 0.15
CA LEU A 31 18.51 -41.73 -0.40
C LEU A 31 18.13 -43.13 -0.91
N HIS A 32 17.11 -43.77 -0.32
CA HIS A 32 16.71 -45.17 -0.62
C HIS A 32 15.38 -45.29 -1.36
N SER A 33 14.67 -44.20 -1.62
CA SER A 33 13.42 -44.23 -2.38
C SER A 33 13.69 -44.48 -3.87
N PRO A 34 12.95 -45.39 -4.53
CA PRO A 34 13.02 -45.58 -5.98
C PRO A 34 12.61 -44.31 -6.76
N TRP A 35 11.97 -43.34 -6.10
CA TRP A 35 11.53 -42.06 -6.65
C TRP A 35 12.59 -40.93 -6.50
N ARG A 36 13.79 -41.21 -5.99
CA ARG A 36 14.82 -40.18 -5.70
C ARG A 36 15.27 -39.35 -6.90
N TRP A 37 15.15 -39.87 -8.11
CA TRP A 37 15.47 -39.14 -9.34
C TRP A 37 14.28 -38.32 -9.87
N LEU A 38 13.06 -38.60 -9.40
CA LEU A 38 11.84 -37.89 -9.78
C LEU A 38 11.45 -36.81 -8.76
N LEU A 39 11.87 -36.95 -7.50
CA LEU A 39 11.59 -35.98 -6.45
C LEU A 39 12.23 -34.59 -6.65
N PRO A 40 13.50 -34.45 -7.08
CA PRO A 40 14.08 -33.14 -7.38
C PRO A 40 13.36 -32.40 -8.51
N PRO A 41 13.05 -33.00 -9.68
CA PRO A 41 12.25 -32.32 -10.69
C PRO A 41 10.80 -32.10 -10.25
N LEU A 42 10.20 -32.99 -9.45
CA LEU A 42 8.85 -32.78 -8.90
C LEU A 42 8.80 -31.63 -7.88
N LEU A 43 9.80 -31.51 -7.01
CA LEU A 43 9.94 -30.39 -6.07
C LEU A 43 10.29 -29.09 -6.80
N LEU A 44 11.08 -29.15 -7.88
CA LEU A 44 11.30 -28.02 -8.77
C LEU A 44 10.01 -27.61 -9.47
N VAL A 45 9.21 -28.55 -9.97
CA VAL A 45 7.89 -28.27 -10.55
C VAL A 45 6.94 -27.72 -9.48
N LEU A 46 6.92 -28.26 -8.27
CA LEU A 46 6.08 -27.74 -7.17
C LEU A 46 6.57 -26.39 -6.64
N ALA A 47 7.87 -26.09 -6.66
CA ALA A 47 8.41 -24.78 -6.31
C ALA A 47 8.18 -23.75 -7.43
N PHE A 48 8.28 -24.19 -8.69
CA PHE A 48 8.01 -23.37 -9.88
C PHE A 48 6.52 -23.13 -10.09
N TRP A 49 5.66 -24.07 -9.67
CA TRP A 49 4.20 -23.95 -9.73
C TRP A 49 3.62 -23.31 -8.45
N GLY A 50 4.23 -23.57 -7.29
CA GLY A 50 3.87 -22.96 -6.01
C GLY A 50 4.29 -21.49 -5.86
N GLY A 51 5.26 -21.03 -6.65
CA GLY A 51 5.62 -19.61 -6.77
C GLY A 51 4.84 -18.84 -7.86
N GLN A 52 3.97 -19.50 -8.62
CA GLN A 52 3.21 -18.89 -9.73
C GLN A 52 1.74 -18.57 -9.40
N GLN A 53 1.33 -18.70 -8.14
CA GLN A 53 -0.05 -18.45 -7.71
C GLN A 53 -0.23 -17.01 -7.22
N VAL A 54 0.19 -16.03 -8.02
CA VAL A 54 -0.17 -14.62 -7.75
C VAL A 54 -1.19 -14.11 -8.76
N LEU A 55 -1.44 -14.79 -9.89
CA LEU A 55 -2.42 -14.36 -10.88
C LEU A 55 -3.08 -15.54 -11.61
N SER A 56 -4.40 -15.46 -11.79
CA SER A 56 -5.23 -16.52 -12.38
C SER A 56 -4.85 -16.84 -13.84
N PRO A 57 -5.10 -18.08 -14.33
CA PRO A 57 -4.87 -18.44 -15.74
C PRO A 57 -5.67 -17.60 -16.75
N GLU A 58 -6.80 -17.03 -16.34
CA GLU A 58 -7.63 -16.15 -17.18
C GLU A 58 -7.00 -14.77 -17.36
N ALA A 59 -6.33 -14.26 -16.31
CA ALA A 59 -5.51 -13.05 -16.43
C ALA A 59 -4.42 -13.24 -17.49
N ARG A 60 -3.91 -14.47 -17.68
CA ARG A 60 -2.80 -14.81 -18.58
C ARG A 60 -3.11 -14.78 -20.09
N ASN A 61 -4.34 -14.51 -20.53
CA ASN A 61 -4.72 -14.63 -21.96
C ASN A 61 -5.35 -13.35 -22.57
N ARG A 62 -5.35 -12.21 -21.88
CA ARG A 62 -5.99 -10.95 -22.34
C ARG A 62 -5.05 -10.08 -23.22
N PHE A 63 -4.00 -10.68 -23.79
CA PHE A 63 -2.73 -10.01 -24.09
C PHE A 63 -2.41 -9.88 -25.59
N SER A 64 -2.76 -8.75 -26.20
CA SER A 64 -2.32 -8.43 -27.58
C SER A 64 -2.18 -6.93 -27.86
N ARG A 65 -2.11 -6.07 -26.82
CA ARG A 65 -1.86 -4.62 -26.95
C ARG A 65 -0.84 -4.18 -25.87
N PRO A 66 -0.11 -3.06 -26.07
CA PRO A 66 0.38 -2.29 -24.92
C PRO A 66 -0.85 -2.02 -24.05
N GLY A 67 -0.84 -2.49 -22.81
CA GLY A 67 -2.00 -2.44 -21.92
C GLY A 67 -1.63 -1.74 -20.62
N ASP A 68 -2.65 -1.27 -19.94
CA ASP A 68 -2.50 -0.48 -18.73
C ASP A 68 -1.96 -1.36 -17.59
N LEU A 69 -1.12 -0.80 -16.73
CA LEU A 69 -0.49 -1.49 -15.62
C LEU A 69 -0.69 -0.76 -14.31
N VAL A 70 -0.71 -1.51 -13.21
CA VAL A 70 -0.57 -0.99 -11.86
C VAL A 70 0.86 -1.22 -11.40
N LEU A 71 1.54 -0.16 -10.97
CA LEU A 71 2.84 -0.21 -10.33
C LEU A 71 2.68 0.03 -8.84
N LEU A 72 3.20 -0.91 -8.04
CA LEU A 72 3.25 -0.84 -6.58
C LEU A 72 4.71 -0.76 -6.13
N GLY A 73 5.04 0.25 -5.33
CA GLY A 73 6.31 0.34 -4.61
C GLY A 73 6.09 -0.04 -3.15
N ILE A 74 6.74 -1.11 -2.71
CA ILE A 74 6.53 -1.70 -1.38
C ILE A 74 7.54 -1.13 -0.39
N ASP A 75 7.08 -0.88 0.84
CA ASP A 75 7.95 -0.44 1.91
C ASP A 75 9.04 -1.50 2.24
N PRO A 76 10.17 -1.10 2.85
CA PRO A 76 11.26 -2.01 3.22
C PRO A 76 10.83 -3.19 4.11
N ILE A 77 9.73 -3.04 4.86
CA ILE A 77 9.23 -4.03 5.81
C ILE A 77 8.31 -5.04 5.10
N GLY A 78 7.87 -4.73 3.88
CA GLY A 78 6.94 -5.54 3.10
C GLY A 78 5.48 -5.44 3.57
N ALA A 79 5.16 -4.46 4.41
CA ALA A 79 3.87 -4.38 5.09
C ALA A 79 2.86 -3.53 4.31
N ASN A 80 3.29 -2.47 3.64
CA ASN A 80 2.39 -1.57 2.91
C ASN A 80 2.94 -1.19 1.54
N ALA A 81 2.05 -0.81 0.63
CA ALA A 81 2.42 -0.11 -0.59
C ALA A 81 2.55 1.39 -0.30
N ASP A 82 3.77 1.92 -0.40
CA ASP A 82 4.06 3.35 -0.26
C ASP A 82 3.78 4.12 -1.56
N VAL A 83 3.86 3.43 -2.69
CA VAL A 83 3.62 3.98 -4.03
C VAL A 83 2.56 3.14 -4.72
N VAL A 84 1.50 3.78 -5.20
CA VAL A 84 0.46 3.16 -6.03
C VAL A 84 0.27 4.04 -7.25
N ILE A 85 0.54 3.47 -8.43
CA ILE A 85 0.46 4.20 -9.70
C ILE A 85 -0.30 3.35 -10.72
N ALA A 86 -1.27 3.96 -11.37
CA ALA A 86 -1.89 3.42 -12.58
C ALA A 86 -1.20 4.05 -13.79
N VAL A 87 -0.75 3.22 -14.74
CA VAL A 87 -0.14 3.68 -15.99
C VAL A 87 -0.97 3.14 -17.13
N GLY A 88 -1.48 4.02 -17.99
CA GLY A 88 -2.23 3.63 -19.18
C GLY A 88 -1.79 4.36 -20.44
N LEU A 89 -2.28 3.91 -21.60
CA LEU A 89 -2.03 4.59 -22.87
C LEU A 89 -3.31 5.26 -23.37
N GLN A 90 -3.34 6.60 -23.31
CA GLN A 90 -4.47 7.39 -23.80
C GLN A 90 -4.06 8.24 -24.99
N ARG A 91 -4.73 8.06 -26.14
CA ARG A 91 -4.52 8.85 -27.37
C ARG A 91 -3.06 8.92 -27.86
N GLY A 92 -2.27 7.88 -27.58
CA GLY A 92 -0.85 7.81 -27.97
C GLY A 92 0.13 8.44 -26.98
N GLN A 93 -0.35 8.97 -25.85
CA GLN A 93 0.46 9.47 -24.74
C GLN A 93 0.34 8.53 -23.53
N ILE A 94 1.43 8.33 -22.80
CA ILE A 94 1.40 7.57 -21.55
C ILE A 94 0.74 8.43 -20.47
N GLN A 95 -0.27 7.91 -19.79
CA GLN A 95 -0.92 8.57 -18.67
C GLN A 95 -0.54 7.87 -17.37
N ILE A 96 0.03 8.62 -16.45
CA ILE A 96 0.52 8.16 -15.16
C ILE A 96 -0.38 8.79 -14.09
N THR A 97 -1.31 8.01 -13.56
CA THR A 97 -2.20 8.43 -12.49
C THR A 97 -1.63 7.96 -11.16
N GLN A 98 -1.10 8.90 -10.37
CA GLN A 98 -0.64 8.64 -9.01
C GLN A 98 -1.85 8.51 -8.07
N ILE A 99 -1.90 7.42 -7.33
CA ILE A 99 -2.96 7.17 -6.35
C ILE A 99 -2.37 7.37 -4.97
N PRO A 100 -2.85 8.35 -4.17
CA PRO A 100 -2.37 8.54 -2.81
C PRO A 100 -2.54 7.26 -2.00
N ARG A 101 -1.49 6.82 -1.29
CA ARG A 101 -1.54 5.59 -0.47
C ARG A 101 -2.63 5.62 0.61
N ASP A 102 -3.03 6.82 1.02
CA ASP A 102 -4.09 7.09 2.00
C ASP A 102 -5.49 7.11 1.38
N THR A 103 -5.63 6.71 0.10
CA THR A 103 -6.94 6.64 -0.57
C THR A 103 -7.85 5.68 0.15
N PHE A 104 -9.06 6.15 0.47
CA PHE A 104 -10.10 5.35 1.10
C PHE A 104 -10.59 4.28 0.14
N THR A 105 -10.63 3.04 0.64
CA THR A 105 -11.19 1.90 -0.07
C THR A 105 -12.17 1.18 0.84
N HIS A 106 -13.18 0.55 0.26
CA HIS A 106 -14.15 -0.26 0.98
C HIS A 106 -14.39 -1.56 0.22
N SER A 107 -14.30 -2.67 0.94
CA SER A 107 -14.68 -3.99 0.46
C SER A 107 -15.63 -4.63 1.46
N GLU A 108 -16.64 -5.34 0.97
CA GLU A 108 -17.60 -6.06 1.84
C GLU A 108 -16.89 -7.12 2.70
N THR A 109 -15.82 -7.72 2.18
CA THR A 109 -15.09 -8.81 2.84
C THR A 109 -13.99 -8.30 3.77
N LEU A 110 -13.29 -7.24 3.40
CA LEU A 110 -12.13 -6.70 4.15
C LEU A 110 -12.49 -5.50 5.03
N GLY A 111 -13.62 -4.84 4.77
CA GLY A 111 -13.98 -3.58 5.41
C GLY A 111 -13.31 -2.37 4.77
N SER A 112 -13.10 -1.31 5.56
CA SER A 112 -12.58 -0.02 5.08
C SER A 112 -11.12 0.16 5.46
N TRP A 113 -10.25 0.34 4.48
CA TRP A 113 -8.80 0.47 4.65
C TRP A 113 -8.24 1.54 3.73
N LYS A 114 -7.02 2.00 4.03
CA LYS A 114 -6.25 2.78 3.06
C LYS A 114 -5.74 1.85 1.97
N ILE A 115 -5.72 2.31 0.72
CA ILE A 115 -5.27 1.49 -0.40
C ILE A 115 -3.85 0.93 -0.20
N GLY A 116 -2.95 1.68 0.42
CA GLY A 116 -1.60 1.24 0.73
C GLY A 116 -1.54 0.09 1.74
N GLU A 117 -2.49 0.05 2.68
CA GLU A 117 -2.58 -0.98 3.73
C GLU A 117 -3.13 -2.32 3.20
N LEU A 118 -3.89 -2.28 2.11
CA LEU A 118 -4.44 -3.49 1.49
C LEU A 118 -3.35 -4.46 1.02
N TYR A 119 -2.16 -3.96 0.67
CA TYR A 119 -1.05 -4.81 0.28
C TYR A 119 -0.66 -5.80 1.39
N GLY A 120 -0.49 -5.33 2.62
CA GLY A 120 -0.16 -6.20 3.76
C GLY A 120 -1.32 -7.08 4.19
N LEU A 121 -2.56 -6.63 3.99
CA LEU A 121 -3.76 -7.34 4.39
C LEU A 121 -4.12 -8.49 3.44
N ALA A 122 -4.08 -8.23 2.13
CA ALA A 122 -4.65 -9.10 1.10
C ALA A 122 -3.78 -9.20 -0.18
N GLY A 123 -2.58 -8.61 -0.18
CA GLY A 123 -1.64 -8.71 -1.28
C GLY A 123 -1.90 -7.73 -2.42
N ALA A 124 -1.08 -7.86 -3.47
CA ALA A 124 -1.04 -6.92 -4.58
C ALA A 124 -2.32 -6.95 -5.46
N GLU A 125 -2.97 -8.11 -5.60
CA GLU A 125 -4.22 -8.25 -6.36
C GLU A 125 -5.36 -7.42 -5.74
N ALA A 126 -5.47 -7.38 -4.40
CA ALA A 126 -6.49 -6.58 -3.73
C ALA A 126 -6.28 -5.08 -3.95
N VAL A 127 -5.02 -4.63 -4.00
CA VAL A 127 -4.70 -3.24 -4.37
C VAL A 127 -5.12 -2.98 -5.81
N GLN A 128 -4.76 -3.88 -6.74
CA GLN A 128 -5.10 -3.75 -8.17
C GLN A 128 -6.60 -3.68 -8.40
N GLU A 129 -7.40 -4.49 -7.71
CA GLU A 129 -8.87 -4.47 -7.79
C GLU A 129 -9.42 -3.09 -7.40
N GLN A 130 -8.92 -2.51 -6.30
CA GLN A 130 -9.33 -1.18 -5.88
C GLN A 130 -8.86 -0.09 -6.86
N VAL A 131 -7.68 -0.23 -7.46
CA VAL A 131 -7.22 0.70 -8.51
C VAL A 131 -8.16 0.67 -9.72
N VAL A 132 -8.56 -0.52 -10.18
CA VAL A 132 -9.54 -0.68 -11.27
C VAL A 132 -10.85 0.02 -10.92
N ALA A 133 -11.35 -0.15 -9.69
CA ALA A 133 -12.58 0.48 -9.23
C ALA A 133 -12.46 2.01 -9.15
N LEU A 134 -11.33 2.54 -8.68
CA LEU A 134 -11.09 3.97 -8.50
C LEU A 134 -10.88 4.73 -9.82
N VAL A 135 -10.17 4.11 -10.76
CA VAL A 135 -9.81 4.73 -12.05
C VAL A 135 -10.86 4.43 -13.13
N GLY A 136 -11.63 3.35 -12.98
CA GLY A 136 -12.67 2.97 -13.94
C GLY A 136 -12.10 2.37 -15.25
N ALA A 137 -10.89 1.81 -15.19
CA ALA A 137 -10.22 1.19 -16.33
C ALA A 137 -9.66 -0.19 -15.98
N ASP A 138 -9.56 -1.07 -16.97
CA ASP A 138 -8.96 -2.39 -16.82
C ASP A 138 -7.43 -2.30 -16.81
N PHE A 139 -6.80 -2.68 -15.69
CA PHE A 139 -5.34 -2.78 -15.57
C PHE A 139 -4.91 -4.25 -15.57
N PRO A 140 -4.65 -4.88 -16.72
CA PRO A 140 -4.29 -6.29 -16.78
C PRO A 140 -2.90 -6.61 -16.20
N TYR A 141 -1.99 -5.63 -16.15
CA TYR A 141 -0.63 -5.84 -15.68
C TYR A 141 -0.41 -5.29 -14.28
N LEU A 142 0.39 -6.01 -13.51
CA LEU A 142 0.77 -5.66 -12.16
C LEU A 142 2.29 -5.73 -12.05
N VAL A 143 2.90 -4.69 -11.50
CA VAL A 143 4.34 -4.60 -11.28
C VAL A 143 4.54 -4.22 -9.82
N VAL A 144 5.05 -5.14 -9.02
CA VAL A 144 5.38 -4.91 -7.62
C VAL A 144 6.89 -4.80 -7.48
N VAL A 145 7.35 -3.66 -7.00
CA VAL A 145 8.75 -3.29 -6.89
C VAL A 145 9.13 -3.21 -5.43
N HIS A 146 10.09 -4.04 -5.02
CA HIS A 146 10.69 -3.98 -3.69
C HIS A 146 11.88 -3.02 -3.65
N GLU A 147 12.34 -2.69 -2.45
CA GLU A 147 13.53 -1.87 -2.22
C GLU A 147 14.77 -2.42 -2.95
N GLY A 148 15.63 -1.55 -3.46
CA GLY A 148 16.83 -1.94 -4.22
C GLY A 148 16.63 -1.99 -5.72
N VAL A 149 15.43 -2.36 -6.21
CA VAL A 149 15.20 -2.57 -7.65
C VAL A 149 15.36 -1.28 -8.44
N VAL A 150 14.85 -0.16 -7.90
CA VAL A 150 14.95 1.14 -8.57
C VAL A 150 16.41 1.55 -8.76
N ALA A 151 17.28 1.33 -7.76
CA ALA A 151 18.71 1.59 -7.90
C ALA A 151 19.32 0.75 -9.03
N THR A 152 19.06 -0.56 -9.05
CA THR A 152 19.59 -1.45 -10.10
C THR A 152 19.15 -1.00 -11.50
N LEU A 153 17.89 -0.60 -11.64
CA LEU A 153 17.36 -0.13 -12.92
C LEU A 153 18.00 1.18 -13.36
N VAL A 154 18.17 2.13 -12.45
CA VAL A 154 18.86 3.40 -12.74
C VAL A 154 20.30 3.15 -13.22
N ASP A 155 21.03 2.25 -12.56
CA ASP A 155 22.39 1.90 -12.97
C ASP A 155 22.42 1.23 -14.35
N ALA A 156 21.43 0.38 -14.66
CA ALA A 156 21.28 -0.24 -15.99
C ALA A 156 20.96 0.80 -17.09
N LEU A 157 20.20 1.85 -16.74
CA LEU A 157 19.97 3.03 -17.58
C LEU A 157 21.21 3.93 -17.65
N GLY A 158 22.26 3.62 -16.90
CA GLY A 158 23.53 4.33 -16.83
C GLY A 158 23.56 5.47 -15.82
N GLY A 159 22.47 5.74 -15.10
CA GLY A 159 22.27 6.90 -14.21
C GLY A 159 21.17 7.83 -14.71
N LEU A 160 20.53 8.52 -13.77
CA LEU A 160 19.37 9.39 -13.97
C LEU A 160 19.75 10.85 -13.73
N THR A 161 19.36 11.77 -14.62
CA THR A 161 19.64 13.20 -14.43
C THR A 161 18.47 13.86 -13.73
N VAL A 162 18.68 14.35 -12.50
CA VAL A 162 17.65 15.04 -11.72
C VAL A 162 18.14 16.40 -11.25
N THR A 163 17.21 17.28 -10.96
CA THR A 163 17.43 18.59 -10.35
C THR A 163 17.18 18.49 -8.86
N VAL A 164 18.26 18.53 -8.08
CA VAL A 164 18.16 18.49 -6.62
C VAL A 164 17.82 19.90 -6.12
N PRO A 165 16.66 20.11 -5.45
CA PRO A 165 16.17 21.46 -5.13
C PRO A 165 17.01 22.15 -4.05
N THR A 166 17.47 21.38 -3.06
CA THR A 166 18.20 21.86 -1.89
C THR A 166 19.31 20.89 -1.53
N ARG A 167 20.32 21.35 -0.79
CA ARG A 167 21.38 20.47 -0.31
C ARG A 167 20.79 19.38 0.60
N MET A 168 21.00 18.12 0.28
CA MET A 168 20.53 16.98 1.07
C MET A 168 21.72 16.31 1.76
N VAL A 169 21.85 16.51 3.07
CA VAL A 169 22.88 15.86 3.89
C VAL A 169 22.23 15.13 5.05
N TYR A 170 22.36 13.82 5.07
CA TYR A 170 21.88 12.97 6.16
C TYR A 170 22.87 11.84 6.40
N SER A 171 23.18 11.56 7.65
CA SER A 171 24.02 10.43 8.01
C SER A 171 23.39 9.69 9.17
N ASP A 172 22.99 8.45 8.91
CA ASP A 172 22.56 7.51 9.92
C ASP A 172 23.66 6.45 10.08
N ARG A 173 24.40 6.54 11.18
CA ARG A 173 25.47 5.60 11.51
C ARG A 173 24.95 4.21 11.86
N ASN A 174 23.69 4.08 12.28
CA ASN A 174 23.11 2.81 12.68
C ASN A 174 22.62 2.01 11.46
N GLN A 175 22.20 2.71 10.39
CA GLN A 175 21.78 2.09 9.13
C GLN A 175 22.86 2.11 8.04
N GLY A 176 24.03 2.70 8.31
CA GLY A 176 25.10 2.87 7.32
C GLY A 176 24.71 3.79 6.17
N LEU A 177 23.66 4.59 6.32
CA LEU A 177 23.12 5.45 5.27
C LEU A 177 23.80 6.82 5.32
N ARG A 178 24.44 7.22 4.22
CA ARG A 178 25.01 8.56 4.05
C ARG A 178 24.50 9.18 2.76
N ILE A 179 23.63 10.17 2.91
CA ILE A 179 23.10 11.01 1.84
C ILE A 179 23.93 12.29 1.81
N ASP A 180 24.47 12.62 0.65
CA ASP A 180 25.19 13.87 0.37
C ASP A 180 24.94 14.22 -1.09
N LEU A 181 23.89 15.01 -1.34
CA LEU A 181 23.52 15.48 -2.67
C LEU A 181 23.59 17.01 -2.71
N GLU A 182 24.35 17.52 -3.67
CA GLU A 182 24.46 18.95 -3.93
C GLU A 182 23.20 19.47 -4.63
N PRO A 183 22.79 20.74 -4.39
CA PRO A 183 21.70 21.34 -5.15
C PRO A 183 22.09 21.55 -6.62
N GLY A 184 21.10 21.49 -7.50
CA GLY A 184 21.24 21.70 -8.95
C GLY A 184 21.07 20.43 -9.79
N ARG A 185 21.21 20.60 -11.11
CA ARG A 185 21.06 19.51 -12.08
C ARG A 185 22.30 18.62 -12.07
N GLN A 186 22.13 17.35 -11.73
CA GLN A 186 23.22 16.39 -11.66
C GLN A 186 22.74 15.00 -12.06
N ARG A 187 23.71 14.16 -12.44
CA ARG A 187 23.45 12.77 -12.82
C ARG A 187 23.71 11.86 -11.64
N LEU A 188 22.66 11.22 -11.16
CA LEU A 188 22.67 10.31 -10.03
C LEU A 188 22.81 8.85 -10.50
N ASN A 189 23.62 8.07 -9.79
CA ASN A 189 23.61 6.62 -9.89
C ASN A 189 22.47 6.02 -9.05
N GLY A 190 22.29 4.69 -9.11
CA GLY A 190 21.21 4.00 -8.43
C GLY A 190 21.16 4.26 -6.93
N GLN A 191 22.30 4.19 -6.25
CA GLN A 191 22.40 4.48 -4.82
C GLN A 191 22.00 5.93 -4.50
N GLN A 192 22.49 6.88 -5.28
CA GLN A 192 22.15 8.30 -5.10
C GLN A 192 20.67 8.59 -5.37
N VAL A 193 20.05 7.87 -6.32
CA VAL A 193 18.60 7.96 -6.55
C VAL A 193 17.81 7.43 -5.35
N GLU A 194 18.22 6.30 -4.76
CA GLU A 194 17.57 5.83 -3.52
C GLU A 194 17.69 6.83 -2.39
N HIS A 195 18.87 7.44 -2.23
CA HIS A 195 19.08 8.51 -1.27
C HIS A 195 18.14 9.70 -1.54
N PHE A 196 17.98 10.09 -2.81
CA PHE A 196 17.09 11.17 -3.22
C PHE A 196 15.62 10.87 -2.89
N ILE A 197 15.14 9.66 -3.20
CA ILE A 197 13.74 9.25 -2.94
C ILE A 197 13.47 9.10 -1.44
N ARG A 198 14.43 8.56 -0.68
CA ARG A 198 14.29 8.34 0.77
C ARG A 198 14.47 9.58 1.61
N TRP A 199 14.94 10.69 1.03
CA TRP A 199 15.15 11.93 1.76
C TRP A 199 13.85 12.42 2.42
N ARG A 200 13.90 12.55 3.75
CA ARG A 200 12.85 13.13 4.60
C ARG A 200 13.43 14.37 5.27
N GLY A 201 13.55 15.46 4.50
CA GLY A 201 13.98 16.77 5.00
C GLY A 201 12.83 17.60 5.54
N PHE A 202 13.10 18.89 5.78
CA PHE A 202 12.14 19.87 6.30
C PHE A 202 10.98 20.19 5.33
N ASP A 203 11.10 19.75 4.08
CA ASP A 203 10.21 20.01 2.96
C ASP A 203 8.82 19.31 3.08
N GLY A 204 8.62 18.53 4.14
CA GLY A 204 7.36 17.85 4.43
C GLY A 204 6.89 16.93 3.29
N ASP A 205 5.56 16.81 3.17
CA ASP A 205 4.91 15.95 2.17
C ASP A 205 4.96 16.55 0.75
N ILE A 206 5.03 17.89 0.66
CA ILE A 206 5.17 18.64 -0.60
C ILE A 206 6.47 18.26 -1.30
N GLY A 207 7.60 18.28 -0.57
CA GLY A 207 8.88 17.90 -1.16
C GLY A 207 8.93 16.44 -1.62
N ARG A 208 8.14 15.53 -1.02
CA ARG A 208 8.02 14.15 -1.53
C ARG A 208 7.26 14.08 -2.84
N LEU A 209 6.26 14.93 -3.06
CA LEU A 209 5.55 15.01 -4.34
C LEU A 209 6.47 15.58 -5.43
N GLU A 210 7.18 16.67 -5.14
CA GLU A 210 8.11 17.30 -6.09
C GLU A 210 9.23 16.34 -6.53
N ARG A 211 9.83 15.60 -5.60
CA ARG A 211 10.87 14.60 -5.94
C ARG A 211 10.33 13.46 -6.80
N ARG A 212 9.09 13.02 -6.56
CA ARG A 212 8.45 12.00 -7.40
C ARG A 212 8.19 12.52 -8.81
N GLN A 213 7.71 13.76 -8.92
CA GLN A 213 7.52 14.42 -10.21
C GLN A 213 8.86 14.54 -10.97
N GLU A 214 9.92 14.97 -10.29
CA GLU A 214 11.26 15.09 -10.88
C GLU A 214 11.81 13.73 -11.36
N MET A 215 11.59 12.66 -10.59
CA MET A 215 11.97 11.31 -10.99
C MET A 215 11.29 10.87 -12.28
N ILE A 216 9.99 11.15 -12.43
CA ILE A 216 9.26 10.76 -13.65
C ILE A 216 9.70 11.60 -14.84
N ASN A 217 9.85 12.92 -14.67
CA ASN A 217 10.38 13.80 -15.72
C ASN A 217 11.77 13.33 -16.19
N ALA A 218 12.63 12.93 -15.25
CA ALA A 218 13.96 12.42 -15.57
C ALA A 218 13.92 11.07 -16.30
N LEU A 219 12.89 10.25 -16.08
CA LEU A 219 12.67 9.02 -16.84
C LEU A 219 12.22 9.33 -18.27
N ASP A 220 11.35 10.32 -18.46
CA ASP A 220 10.94 10.78 -19.79
C ASP A 220 12.17 11.23 -20.61
N ASP A 221 13.06 12.04 -20.02
CA ASP A 221 14.35 12.44 -20.63
C ASP A 221 15.21 11.24 -21.08
N VAL A 222 15.16 10.13 -20.33
CA VAL A 222 15.89 8.89 -20.66
C VAL A 222 15.27 8.20 -21.87
N PHE A 223 13.94 8.15 -21.96
CA PHE A 223 13.23 7.50 -23.06
C PHE A 223 13.24 8.32 -24.35
N GLU A 224 13.31 9.65 -24.27
CA GLU A 224 13.53 10.52 -25.42
C GLU A 224 14.94 10.34 -26.04
N ASN A 225 15.92 9.88 -25.24
CA ASN A 225 17.28 9.69 -25.71
C ASN A 225 17.40 8.42 -26.58
N PRO A 226 17.83 8.53 -27.86
CA PRO A 226 18.01 7.37 -28.73
C PRO A 226 18.98 6.30 -28.19
N GLY A 227 19.86 6.67 -27.26
CA GLY A 227 20.77 5.74 -26.59
C GLY A 227 20.07 4.65 -25.76
N ILE A 228 18.79 4.85 -25.38
CA ILE A 228 18.01 3.85 -24.63
C ILE A 228 17.89 2.52 -25.40
N TRP A 229 17.79 2.58 -26.73
CA TRP A 229 17.67 1.40 -27.60
C TRP A 229 18.83 0.42 -27.45
N ALA A 230 20.04 0.94 -27.23
CA ALA A 230 21.24 0.13 -27.00
C ALA A 230 21.27 -0.51 -25.60
N ARG A 231 20.56 0.08 -24.62
CA ARG A 231 20.49 -0.40 -23.23
C ARG A 231 19.35 -1.37 -22.98
N LEU A 232 18.33 -1.43 -23.85
CA LEU A 232 17.17 -2.31 -23.68
C LEU A 232 17.53 -3.79 -23.41
N PRO A 233 18.50 -4.42 -24.11
CA PRO A 233 18.87 -5.81 -23.80
C PRO A 233 19.40 -5.98 -22.37
N MET A 234 20.21 -5.02 -21.90
CA MET A 234 20.75 -5.04 -20.54
C MET A 234 19.65 -4.75 -19.50
N LEU A 235 18.78 -3.78 -19.77
CA LEU A 235 17.62 -3.48 -18.92
C LEU A 235 16.72 -4.70 -18.75
N LYS A 236 16.46 -5.41 -19.85
CA LYS A 236 15.69 -6.65 -19.83
C LYS A 236 16.34 -7.72 -18.96
N GLN A 237 17.65 -7.93 -19.10
CA GLN A 237 18.40 -8.89 -18.27
C GLN A 237 18.30 -8.54 -16.78
N VAL A 238 18.48 -7.26 -16.44
CA VAL A 238 18.34 -6.79 -15.05
C VAL A 238 16.94 -7.04 -14.52
N LEU A 239 15.89 -6.72 -15.29
CA LEU A 239 14.51 -7.00 -14.88
C LEU A 239 14.27 -8.51 -14.68
N GLU A 240 14.78 -9.36 -15.57
CA GLU A 240 14.69 -10.83 -15.44
C GLU A 240 15.41 -11.34 -14.19
N ASP A 241 16.56 -10.76 -13.84
CA ASP A 241 17.32 -11.11 -12.64
C ASP A 241 16.59 -10.66 -11.37
N GLU A 242 15.97 -9.47 -11.36
CA GLU A 242 15.16 -8.98 -10.23
C GLU A 242 13.88 -9.80 -10.03
N VAL A 243 13.27 -10.27 -11.13
CA VAL A 243 12.14 -11.22 -11.08
C VAL A 243 12.60 -12.54 -10.48
N ARG A 244 13.75 -13.07 -10.92
CA ARG A 244 14.31 -14.32 -10.39
C ARG A 244 14.67 -14.22 -8.91
N ALA A 245 15.16 -13.05 -8.48
CA ALA A 245 15.46 -12.75 -7.09
C ALA A 245 14.20 -12.52 -6.23
N GLY A 246 13.02 -12.41 -6.83
CA GLY A 246 11.76 -12.15 -6.14
C GLY A 246 11.61 -10.72 -5.61
N ARG A 247 12.47 -9.78 -6.05
CA ARG A 247 12.39 -8.37 -5.69
C ARG A 247 11.52 -7.56 -6.67
N LEU A 248 11.24 -8.13 -7.84
CA LEU A 248 10.29 -7.63 -8.81
C LEU A 248 9.23 -8.71 -9.07
N VAL A 249 7.98 -8.46 -8.75
CA VAL A 249 6.88 -9.40 -9.05
C VAL A 249 6.04 -8.79 -10.16
N THR A 250 5.91 -9.48 -11.29
CA THR A 250 5.10 -9.00 -12.40
C THR A 250 4.59 -10.11 -13.30
N ASN A 251 3.45 -9.86 -13.94
CA ASN A 251 2.92 -10.64 -15.07
C ASN A 251 3.13 -9.97 -16.42
N LEU A 252 3.85 -8.85 -16.46
CA LEU A 252 4.22 -8.21 -17.70
C LEU A 252 5.23 -9.09 -18.45
N ASP A 253 4.93 -9.39 -19.72
CA ASP A 253 5.91 -10.01 -20.59
C ASP A 253 7.03 -9.01 -20.89
N LEU A 254 8.24 -9.28 -20.38
CA LEU A 254 9.40 -8.41 -20.59
C LEU A 254 9.83 -8.33 -22.06
N GLN A 255 9.33 -9.21 -22.93
CA GLN A 255 9.48 -9.05 -24.38
C GLN A 255 8.72 -7.84 -24.93
N ALA A 256 7.72 -7.32 -24.21
CA ALA A 256 6.98 -6.12 -24.56
C ALA A 256 7.73 -4.82 -24.21
N LEU A 257 8.86 -4.88 -23.50
CA LEU A 257 9.65 -3.70 -23.11
C LEU A 257 9.98 -2.75 -24.28
N PRO A 258 10.38 -3.22 -25.48
CA PRO A 258 10.61 -2.33 -26.61
C PRO A 258 9.36 -1.57 -27.04
N ALA A 259 8.17 -2.18 -26.96
CA ALA A 259 6.91 -1.52 -27.31
C ALA A 259 6.55 -0.44 -26.27
N ILE A 260 6.78 -0.71 -24.99
CA ILE A 260 6.61 0.26 -23.90
C ILE A 260 7.56 1.44 -24.11
N ALA A 261 8.85 1.16 -24.35
CA ALA A 261 9.86 2.19 -24.61
C ALA A 261 9.51 3.07 -25.83
N ARG A 262 8.92 2.50 -26.90
CA ARG A 262 8.41 3.31 -28.03
C ARG A 262 7.29 4.23 -27.61
N GLY A 263 6.35 3.78 -26.78
CA GLY A 263 5.23 4.58 -26.29
C GLY A 263 5.70 5.87 -25.62
N PHE A 264 6.61 5.73 -24.65
CA PHE A 264 7.25 6.88 -23.98
C PHE A 264 7.97 7.79 -24.98
N ALA A 265 8.79 7.24 -25.88
CA ALA A 265 9.55 8.04 -26.84
C ALA A 265 8.69 8.78 -27.89
N SER A 266 7.50 8.26 -28.23
CA SER A 266 6.65 8.83 -29.30
C SER A 266 5.62 9.86 -28.82
N GLY A 267 5.17 9.77 -27.58
CA GLY A 267 4.05 10.56 -27.06
C GLY A 267 4.32 11.26 -25.73
N GLY A 268 5.45 10.98 -25.07
CA GLY A 268 5.74 11.46 -23.71
C GLY A 268 4.82 10.86 -22.65
N ALA A 269 4.94 11.35 -21.42
CA ALA A 269 4.05 11.01 -20.32
C ALA A 269 3.30 12.24 -19.80
N ALA A 270 2.04 12.06 -19.42
CA ALA A 270 1.25 13.00 -18.65
C ALA A 270 1.05 12.41 -17.25
N ILE A 271 1.33 13.21 -16.23
CA ILE A 271 1.23 12.78 -14.83
C ILE A 271 0.10 13.54 -14.18
N GLU A 272 -0.76 12.81 -13.49
CA GLU A 272 -1.85 13.37 -12.71
C GLU A 272 -1.93 12.66 -11.36
N THR A 273 -2.52 13.32 -10.38
CA THR A 273 -2.92 12.65 -9.13
C THR A 273 -4.39 12.31 -9.22
N LEU A 274 -4.78 11.15 -8.70
CA LEU A 274 -6.17 10.70 -8.66
C LEU A 274 -7.05 11.80 -8.04
N PRO A 275 -8.01 12.37 -8.80
CA PRO A 275 -8.86 13.45 -8.32
C PRO A 275 -9.60 13.05 -7.04
N GLY A 276 -9.62 13.96 -6.07
CA GLY A 276 -10.20 13.69 -4.77
C GLY A 276 -10.01 14.83 -3.80
N ARG A 277 -10.41 14.57 -2.56
CA ARG A 277 -10.31 15.52 -1.45
C ARG A 277 -9.84 14.82 -0.19
N GLU A 278 -9.12 15.56 0.64
CA GLU A 278 -8.81 15.10 1.99
C GLU A 278 -10.08 15.07 2.86
N GLY A 279 -10.11 14.13 3.78
CA GLY A 279 -11.14 14.08 4.82
C GLY A 279 -10.73 13.15 5.95
N PHE A 280 -11.62 12.98 6.92
CA PHE A 280 -11.38 12.14 8.08
C PHE A 280 -12.36 10.98 8.14
N TYR A 281 -11.84 9.79 8.46
CA TYR A 281 -12.64 8.63 8.79
C TYR A 281 -12.05 7.94 10.02
N ARG A 282 -12.88 7.70 11.03
CA ARG A 282 -12.49 7.12 12.33
C ARG A 282 -11.30 7.82 13.00
N GLY A 283 -11.21 9.15 12.86
CA GLY A 283 -10.14 9.96 13.46
C GLY A 283 -8.81 9.96 12.69
N SER A 284 -8.72 9.26 11.57
CA SER A 284 -7.55 9.26 10.68
C SER A 284 -7.81 10.04 9.40
N SER A 285 -6.78 10.64 8.81
CA SER A 285 -6.88 11.32 7.51
C SER A 285 -6.88 10.30 6.36
N TYR A 286 -7.72 10.57 5.36
CA TYR A 286 -7.88 9.79 4.14
C TYR A 286 -7.96 10.71 2.93
N TRP A 287 -7.60 10.16 1.77
CA TRP A 287 -7.91 10.73 0.47
C TRP A 287 -9.20 10.10 -0.07
N PHE A 288 -10.23 10.90 -0.30
CA PHE A 288 -11.48 10.43 -0.90
C PHE A 288 -11.49 10.75 -2.38
N ALA A 289 -11.30 9.73 -3.21
CA ALA A 289 -11.34 9.87 -4.66
C ALA A 289 -12.76 10.22 -5.13
N GLU A 290 -12.88 11.03 -6.19
CA GLU A 290 -14.19 11.46 -6.70
C GLU A 290 -15.06 10.30 -7.20
N GLN A 291 -14.43 9.30 -7.82
CA GLN A 291 -15.08 8.10 -8.35
C GLN A 291 -14.95 6.89 -7.42
N GLY A 292 -14.45 7.11 -6.19
CA GLY A 292 -14.16 6.05 -5.23
C GLY A 292 -15.31 5.73 -4.27
N ALA A 293 -15.07 4.73 -3.44
CA ALA A 293 -15.95 4.44 -2.31
C ALA A 293 -15.94 5.61 -1.31
N PHE A 294 -17.06 5.80 -0.64
CA PHE A 294 -17.18 6.72 0.49
C PHE A 294 -17.43 5.93 1.78
N PRO A 295 -17.13 6.50 2.95
CA PRO A 295 -17.42 5.86 4.22
C PRO A 295 -18.89 5.42 4.22
N PRO A 296 -19.20 4.19 4.65
CA PRO A 296 -20.57 3.81 4.88
C PRO A 296 -21.17 4.85 5.83
N GLU A 297 -22.29 5.44 5.42
CA GLU A 297 -23.02 6.41 6.25
C GLU A 297 -23.20 5.75 7.64
N PRO A 298 -22.87 6.45 8.75
CA PRO A 298 -23.07 5.86 10.06
C PRO A 298 -24.52 5.39 10.11
N ALA A 299 -24.72 4.10 10.41
CA ALA A 299 -26.04 3.55 10.56
C ALA A 299 -26.83 4.53 11.43
N GLU A 300 -27.94 5.06 10.90
CA GLU A 300 -28.82 5.90 11.70
C GLU A 300 -29.00 5.15 13.02
N PRO A 301 -28.79 5.82 14.18
CA PRO A 301 -28.95 5.13 15.44
C PRO A 301 -30.35 4.52 15.40
N GLU A 302 -30.42 3.18 15.44
CA GLU A 302 -31.67 2.43 15.57
C GLU A 302 -32.52 3.22 16.56
N PRO A 303 -33.75 3.62 16.20
CA PRO A 303 -34.54 4.48 17.06
C PRO A 303 -34.62 3.77 18.40
N VAL A 304 -33.89 4.32 19.38
CA VAL A 304 -33.87 3.79 20.74
C VAL A 304 -35.33 3.82 21.13
N ALA A 305 -35.96 2.64 21.21
CA ALA A 305 -37.34 2.51 21.60
C ALA A 305 -37.45 3.30 22.91
N SER A 306 -38.14 4.45 22.84
CA SER A 306 -38.34 5.27 24.01
C SER A 306 -38.93 4.35 25.07
N PRO A 307 -38.37 4.28 26.29
CA PRO A 307 -38.98 3.49 27.34
C PRO A 307 -40.45 3.87 27.40
N ARG A 308 -41.36 2.89 27.22
CA ARG A 308 -42.79 3.14 27.40
C ARG A 308 -42.94 3.83 28.75
N GLN A 309 -43.54 5.02 28.76
CA GLN A 309 -43.79 5.79 29.99
C GLN A 309 -44.69 5.02 30.99
N ASP A 310 -45.23 3.87 30.58
CA ASP A 310 -46.16 3.03 31.34
C ASP A 310 -45.54 2.19 32.46
N THR A 311 -44.21 2.23 32.68
CA THR A 311 -43.55 1.49 33.78
C THR A 311 -42.91 2.37 34.85
N LEU A 312 -43.11 3.69 34.84
CA LEU A 312 -42.72 4.52 35.97
C LEU A 312 -43.74 4.36 37.12
N PRO A 313 -43.33 3.95 38.33
CA PRO A 313 -44.20 4.00 39.49
C PRO A 313 -44.64 5.45 39.74
N PRO A 314 -45.88 5.71 40.19
CA PRO A 314 -46.35 7.06 40.43
C PRO A 314 -45.42 7.75 41.45
N GLY A 315 -44.84 8.88 41.03
CA GLY A 315 -44.04 9.73 41.92
C GLY A 315 -44.89 10.26 43.08
N PRO A 316 -44.26 10.58 44.23
CA PRO A 316 -44.99 11.07 45.40
C PRO A 316 -45.72 12.40 45.09
N ALA A 317 -46.91 12.54 45.67
CA ALA A 317 -47.80 13.67 45.48
C ALA A 317 -47.13 15.03 45.75
N THR A 318 -47.33 15.96 44.82
CA THR A 318 -46.86 17.36 44.92
C THR A 318 -47.47 18.04 46.16
N PRO A 319 -46.68 18.65 47.06
CA PRO A 319 -47.23 19.45 48.14
C PRO A 319 -47.86 20.75 47.59
N PRO A 320 -48.86 21.33 48.29
CA PRO A 320 -49.58 22.50 47.81
C PRO A 320 -48.66 23.73 47.69
N ARG A 321 -48.86 24.48 46.61
CA ARG A 321 -48.22 25.77 46.31
C ARG A 321 -48.43 26.73 47.49
N GLN A 322 -47.35 27.15 48.13
CA GLN A 322 -47.35 28.36 48.95
C GLN A 322 -46.84 29.50 48.08
N ASP A 323 -47.80 30.25 47.52
CA ASP A 323 -47.54 31.53 46.90
C ASP A 323 -47.28 32.54 48.03
N THR A 324 -46.01 32.87 48.30
CA THR A 324 -45.60 34.10 49.01
C THR A 324 -44.08 34.23 48.99
N PHE A 325 -43.55 35.10 48.13
CA PHE A 325 -42.23 35.72 48.35
C PHE A 325 -42.41 37.23 48.40
N PRO A 326 -42.01 37.92 49.49
CA PRO A 326 -41.99 39.36 49.53
C PRO A 326 -40.87 39.91 48.65
N SER A 327 -41.17 40.97 47.92
CA SER A 327 -40.24 41.71 47.09
C SER A 327 -39.09 42.31 47.89
N GLY A 328 -37.86 42.11 47.42
CA GLY A 328 -36.72 42.97 47.77
C GLY A 328 -35.47 42.22 48.22
N ILE A 329 -34.61 41.84 47.28
CA ILE A 329 -33.15 41.76 47.52
C ILE A 329 -32.43 42.30 46.28
N ALA A 330 -31.51 43.22 46.54
CA ALA A 330 -30.78 44.06 45.59
C ALA A 330 -29.86 43.27 44.63
N SER A 331 -29.60 43.86 43.47
CA SER A 331 -28.65 43.36 42.47
C SER A 331 -27.22 43.28 43.03
N PRO A 332 -26.45 42.22 42.73
CA PRO A 332 -25.03 42.14 43.08
C PRO A 332 -24.18 43.08 42.20
N PRO A 333 -23.06 43.62 42.72
CA PRO A 333 -22.23 44.60 42.01
C PRO A 333 -21.41 43.97 40.88
N ALA A 334 -21.11 44.79 39.86
CA ALA A 334 -20.35 44.43 38.67
C ALA A 334 -18.89 44.03 38.98
N ILE A 335 -18.41 43.00 38.28
CA ILE A 335 -17.04 42.49 38.33
C ILE A 335 -16.12 43.42 37.51
N PRO A 336 -15.00 43.93 38.04
CA PRO A 336 -14.04 44.73 37.27
C PRO A 336 -13.18 43.85 36.33
N PRO A 337 -12.72 44.38 35.18
CA PRO A 337 -11.90 43.62 34.23
C PRO A 337 -10.48 43.34 34.75
N PRO A 338 -9.82 42.27 34.27
CA PRO A 338 -8.49 41.86 34.73
C PRO A 338 -7.38 42.85 34.29
N PRO A 339 -6.26 42.92 35.04
CA PRO A 339 -5.18 43.85 34.76
C PRO A 339 -4.39 43.48 33.49
N VAL A 340 -4.02 44.52 32.73
CA VAL A 340 -3.13 44.46 31.57
C VAL A 340 -1.72 44.11 32.03
N GLY A 341 -1.24 42.93 31.67
CA GLY A 341 0.15 42.51 31.85
C GLY A 341 1.06 43.18 30.83
N GLN A 342 2.10 43.83 31.33
CA GLN A 342 3.12 44.56 30.58
C GLN A 342 3.95 43.66 29.67
N SER A 343 4.26 44.20 28.50
CA SER A 343 5.25 43.70 27.55
C SER A 343 6.67 43.93 28.08
N ASP A 344 7.41 42.86 28.35
CA ASP A 344 8.86 42.92 28.46
C ASP A 344 9.50 42.47 27.14
N ASP A 345 9.97 43.48 26.43
CA ASP A 345 10.95 43.45 25.37
C ASP A 345 12.32 43.15 25.98
N GLN A 346 13.00 42.09 25.52
CA GLN A 346 14.45 41.96 25.69
C GLN A 346 15.06 41.05 24.61
N THR A 347 15.57 41.74 23.60
CA THR A 347 16.69 41.42 22.70
C THR A 347 17.86 40.66 23.33
N GLY A 348 18.50 39.76 22.57
CA GLY A 348 19.86 39.28 22.88
C GLY A 348 20.34 38.06 22.09
N GLU A 349 20.72 38.26 20.82
CA GLU A 349 21.75 37.48 20.11
C GLU A 349 23.15 37.80 20.70
N PRO A 350 24.24 37.04 20.42
CA PRO A 350 24.54 36.29 19.18
C PRO A 350 24.88 34.80 19.33
#